data_AF-A0A0B2QHV1-F1
#
_entry.id   AF-A0A0B2QHV1-F1
#
_cell.length_a   1.000
_cell.length_b   1.000
_cell.length_c   1.000
_cell.angle_alpha   90.00
_cell.angle_beta   90.00
_cell.angle_gamma   90.00
#
_symmetry.space_group_name_H-M   'P 1'
#
loop_
_entity.id
_entity.type
_entity.pdbx_description
1 polymer ?
#
loop_
_entity_poly.entity_id
_entity_poly.type
_entity_poly.pdbx_seq_one_letter_code
_entity_poly.pdbx_strand_id
1 'polypeptide(L)'
;MTSDQLIEFARGLANSGKTFLWVIRPDLVDGENMVLPYELCQRLKIEEWGAGMQIEGDVTRDRVERFVRELMEGQKGEELTKKALEWKKLAEDATIHKDGSSFLNYHNMFRQVLLSDNNRNQLKTSSVWGLDFI
;
A
#
# COMPACT_ATOMS: atom_id res chain seq x y z
N MET A 1 -14.56 11.56 -11.97
CA MET A 1 -14.94 10.78 -13.20
C MET A 1 -16.40 11.11 -13.50
N THR A 2 -16.83 11.41 -14.72
CA THR A 2 -18.26 11.70 -14.97
C THR A 2 -19.11 10.42 -15.03
N SER A 3 -20.43 10.54 -14.89
CA SER A 3 -21.37 9.41 -15.00
C SER A 3 -21.24 8.66 -16.32
N ASP A 4 -21.10 9.37 -17.44
CA ASP A 4 -20.95 8.76 -18.77
C ASP A 4 -19.65 7.98 -18.90
N GLN A 5 -18.55 8.54 -18.37
CA GLN A 5 -17.25 7.85 -18.33
C GLN A 5 -17.32 6.58 -17.48
N LEU A 6 -18.11 6.57 -16.41
CA LEU A 6 -18.31 5.39 -15.56
C LEU A 6 -19.07 4.29 -16.28
N ILE A 7 -20.07 4.65 -17.10
CA ILE A 7 -20.80 3.70 -17.96
C ILE A 7 -19.87 3.13 -19.04
N GLU A 8 -19.06 3.95 -19.70
CA GLU A 8 -18.09 3.49 -20.70
C GLU A 8 -17.04 2.56 -20.08
N PHE A 9 -16.58 2.87 -18.87
CA PHE A 9 -15.67 1.99 -18.12
C PHE A 9 -16.31 0.64 -17.82
N ALA A 10 -17.54 0.64 -17.29
CA ALA A 10 -18.28 -0.59 -16.99
C ALA A 10 -18.52 -1.45 -18.24
N ARG A 11 -18.86 -0.82 -19.38
CA ARG A 11 -19.01 -1.53 -20.67
C ARG A 11 -17.70 -2.14 -21.15
N GLY A 12 -16.60 -1.41 -21.07
CA GLY A 12 -15.29 -1.94 -21.47
C GLY A 12 -14.85 -3.11 -20.59
N LEU A 13 -15.09 -3.03 -19.27
CA LEU A 13 -14.87 -4.14 -18.36
C LEU A 13 -15.69 -5.37 -18.75
N ALA A 14 -17.00 -5.21 -18.97
CA ALA A 14 -17.88 -6.31 -19.37
C ALA A 14 -17.47 -6.95 -20.70
N ASN A 15 -17.10 -6.13 -21.69
CA ASN A 15 -16.69 -6.59 -23.02
C ASN A 15 -15.38 -7.40 -23.01
N SER A 16 -14.51 -7.16 -22.03
CA SER A 16 -13.25 -7.91 -21.90
C SER A 16 -13.47 -9.41 -21.68
N GLY A 17 -14.63 -9.81 -21.17
CA GLY A 17 -14.94 -11.19 -20.80
C GLY A 17 -14.05 -11.74 -19.67
N LYS A 18 -13.31 -10.88 -18.95
CA LYS A 18 -12.46 -11.27 -17.83
C LYS A 18 -13.22 -11.20 -16.51
N THR A 19 -12.83 -12.06 -15.58
CA THR A 19 -13.29 -11.97 -14.19
C THR A 19 -12.49 -10.90 -13.47
N PHE A 20 -13.18 -9.95 -12.84
CA PHE A 20 -12.55 -8.87 -12.09
C PHE A 20 -13.37 -8.51 -10.84
N LEU A 21 -12.68 -7.91 -9.84
CA LEU A 21 -13.31 -7.20 -8.73
C LEU A 21 -13.14 -5.71 -8.98
N TRP A 22 -14.23 -4.98 -9.20
CA TRP A 22 -14.18 -3.54 -9.42
C TRP A 22 -14.50 -2.79 -8.12
N VAL A 23 -13.47 -2.16 -7.54
CA VAL A 23 -13.64 -1.28 -6.38
C VAL A 23 -13.91 0.14 -6.86
N ILE A 24 -15.15 0.59 -6.72
CA ILE A 24 -15.54 1.97 -7.01
C ILE A 24 -15.34 2.77 -5.72
N ARG A 25 -14.47 3.78 -5.76
CA ARG A 25 -14.32 4.68 -4.62
C ARG A 25 -15.07 5.99 -4.87
N PRO A 26 -16.08 6.34 -4.04
CA PRO A 26 -16.90 7.54 -4.24
C PRO A 26 -16.12 8.85 -4.23
N ASP A 27 -14.98 8.89 -3.51
CA ASP A 27 -14.05 10.03 -3.43
C ASP A 27 -13.36 10.35 -4.76
N LEU A 28 -13.43 9.46 -5.76
CA LEU A 28 -12.87 9.68 -7.10
C LEU A 28 -13.93 10.16 -8.10
N VAL A 29 -15.20 10.26 -7.69
CA VAL A 29 -16.32 10.58 -8.59
C VAL A 29 -16.57 12.09 -8.68
N ASP A 30 -16.43 12.86 -7.60
CA ASP A 30 -16.50 14.33 -7.65
C ASP A 30 -15.22 14.96 -7.09
N GLY A 31 -14.45 15.55 -8.00
CA GLY A 31 -13.05 15.96 -7.82
C GLY A 31 -12.85 17.24 -7.03
N GLU A 32 -13.45 17.39 -5.86
CA GLU A 32 -13.11 18.47 -4.94
C GLU A 32 -12.44 17.95 -3.68
N ASN A 33 -11.15 18.29 -3.57
CA ASN A 33 -10.35 18.37 -2.34
C ASN A 33 -9.55 17.12 -1.89
N MET A 34 -8.56 16.68 -2.69
CA MET A 34 -7.32 16.08 -2.14
C MET A 34 -6.16 16.09 -3.17
N VAL A 35 -5.50 17.24 -3.35
CA VAL A 35 -4.45 17.38 -4.38
C VAL A 35 -3.10 16.79 -3.98
N LEU A 36 -2.83 16.43 -2.71
CA LEU A 36 -1.53 15.90 -2.27
C LEU A 36 -1.75 14.91 -1.12
N PRO A 37 -1.86 13.58 -1.38
CA PRO A 37 -0.74 12.65 -1.63
C PRO A 37 -1.03 11.59 -2.72
N TYR A 38 -2.14 11.71 -3.46
CA TYR A 38 -2.62 10.66 -4.35
C TYR A 38 -1.76 10.49 -5.61
N GLU A 39 -1.31 11.58 -6.23
CA GLU A 39 -0.38 11.52 -7.37
C GLU A 39 0.94 10.85 -6.99
N LEU A 40 1.46 11.15 -5.80
CA LEU A 40 2.66 10.51 -5.30
C LEU A 40 2.43 9.01 -5.10
N CYS A 41 1.31 8.60 -4.50
CA CYS A 41 0.97 7.19 -4.37
C CYS A 41 0.78 6.49 -5.72
N GLN A 42 0.20 7.16 -6.73
CA GLN A 42 0.06 6.59 -8.07
C GLN A 42 1.43 6.38 -8.72
N ARG A 43 2.28 7.41 -8.70
CA ARG A 43 3.65 7.34 -9.21
C ARG A 43 4.46 6.24 -8.53
N LEU A 44 4.42 6.17 -7.19
CA LEU A 44 5.10 5.11 -6.45
C LEU A 44 4.58 3.72 -6.83
N LYS A 45 3.27 3.54 -7.03
CA LYS A 45 2.71 2.23 -7.41
C LYS A 45 3.10 1.81 -8.83
N ILE A 46 3.12 2.76 -9.77
CA ILE A 46 3.33 2.51 -11.20
C ILE A 46 4.83 2.51 -11.55
N GLU A 47 5.53 3.58 -11.22
CA GLU A 47 6.92 3.82 -11.61
C GLU A 47 7.89 3.04 -10.71
N GLU A 48 7.78 3.19 -9.39
CA GLU A 48 8.75 2.61 -8.44
C GLU A 48 8.45 1.14 -8.15
N TRP A 49 7.21 0.82 -7.77
CA TRP A 49 6.84 -0.53 -7.36
C TRP A 49 6.53 -1.42 -8.56
N GLY A 50 6.15 -0.83 -9.69
CA GLY A 50 5.75 -1.55 -10.90
C GLY A 50 4.65 -2.58 -10.62
N ALA A 51 3.67 -2.20 -9.81
CA ALA A 51 2.56 -3.06 -9.42
C ALA A 51 1.20 -2.51 -9.89
N GLY A 52 1.20 -1.51 -10.78
CA GLY A 52 0.00 -0.93 -11.37
C GLY A 52 0.21 -0.45 -12.80
N MET A 53 -0.90 -0.35 -13.53
CA MET A 53 -0.97 0.30 -14.85
C MET A 53 -1.97 1.44 -14.79
N GLN A 54 -1.72 2.47 -15.60
CA GLN A 54 -2.62 3.61 -15.74
C GLN A 54 -3.21 3.67 -17.15
N ILE A 55 -4.50 3.96 -17.21
CA ILE A 55 -5.15 4.37 -18.46
C ILE A 55 -4.91 5.87 -18.60
N GLU A 56 -4.10 6.26 -19.57
CA GLU A 56 -3.88 7.66 -19.91
C GLU A 56 -5.05 8.20 -20.74
N GLY A 57 -5.26 9.51 -20.83
CA GLY A 57 -6.28 10.13 -21.71
C GLY A 57 -7.72 9.69 -21.47
N ASP A 58 -8.58 9.87 -22.48
CA ASP A 58 -10.03 9.65 -22.35
C ASP A 58 -10.39 8.17 -22.15
N VAL A 59 -11.38 7.93 -21.28
CA VAL A 59 -11.92 6.60 -21.04
C VAL A 59 -13.01 6.31 -22.07
N THR A 60 -12.75 5.32 -22.91
CA THR A 60 -13.72 4.74 -23.83
C THR A 60 -13.81 3.23 -23.60
N ARG A 61 -14.97 2.62 -23.87
CA ARG A 61 -15.16 1.17 -23.66
C ARG A 61 -14.09 0.33 -24.37
N ASP A 62 -13.74 0.67 -25.61
CA ASP A 62 -12.79 -0.10 -26.41
C ASP A 62 -11.38 0.00 -25.82
N ARG A 63 -11.03 1.17 -25.27
CA ARG A 63 -9.75 1.37 -24.60
C ARG A 63 -9.69 0.56 -23.31
N VAL A 64 -10.74 0.60 -22.49
CA VAL A 64 -10.82 -0.15 -21.24
C VAL A 64 -10.78 -1.65 -21.52
N GLU A 65 -11.51 -2.13 -22.52
CA GLU A 65 -11.48 -3.54 -22.91
C GLU A 65 -10.05 -3.99 -23.25
N ARG A 66 -9.38 -3.29 -24.18
CA ARG A 66 -8.01 -3.64 -24.59
C ARG A 66 -7.03 -3.59 -23.41
N PHE A 67 -7.19 -2.59 -22.54
CA PHE A 67 -6.35 -2.42 -21.38
C PHE A 67 -6.52 -3.56 -20.38
N VAL A 68 -7.76 -3.99 -20.12
CA VAL A 68 -8.04 -5.12 -19.22
C VAL A 68 -7.51 -6.43 -19.81
N ARG A 69 -7.62 -6.64 -21.13
CA ARG A 69 -7.01 -7.80 -21.79
C ARG A 69 -5.49 -7.80 -21.65
N GLU A 70 -4.84 -6.66 -21.88
CA GLU A 70 -3.39 -6.51 -21.70
C GLU A 70 -2.95 -6.75 -20.25
N LEU A 71 -3.73 -6.26 -19.28
CA LEU A 71 -3.44 -6.46 -17.86
C LEU A 71 -3.59 -7.93 -17.43
N MET A 72 -4.54 -8.66 -18.02
CA MET A 72 -4.87 -10.02 -17.58
C MET A 72 -4.12 -11.12 -18.36
N GLU A 73 -3.75 -10.86 -19.62
CA GLU A 73 -3.17 -11.87 -20.53
C GLU A 73 -1.97 -11.35 -21.31
N GLY A 74 -1.73 -10.04 -21.29
CA GLY A 74 -0.64 -9.41 -22.01
C GLY A 74 0.68 -9.46 -21.24
N GLN A 75 1.75 -9.13 -21.97
CA GLN A 75 3.10 -9.11 -21.42
C GLN A 75 3.22 -8.12 -20.26
N LYS A 76 2.56 -6.95 -20.34
CA LYS A 76 2.60 -5.97 -19.24
C LYS A 76 1.96 -6.53 -17.97
N GLY A 77 0.84 -7.24 -18.09
CA GLY A 77 0.20 -7.93 -16.96
C GLY A 77 1.10 -8.96 -16.28
N GLU A 78 1.82 -9.74 -17.08
CA GLU A 78 2.78 -10.72 -16.59
C GLU A 78 3.94 -10.06 -15.82
N GLU A 79 4.50 -8.97 -16.35
CA GLU A 79 5.59 -8.23 -15.71
C GLU A 79 5.18 -7.65 -14.34
N LEU A 80 3.97 -7.10 -14.24
CA LEU A 80 3.43 -6.60 -12.97
C LEU A 80 3.21 -7.73 -11.97
N THR A 81 2.70 -8.86 -12.44
CA THR A 81 2.48 -10.05 -11.61
C THR A 81 3.79 -10.55 -11.02
N LYS A 82 4.86 -10.57 -11.83
CA LYS A 82 6.21 -10.93 -11.37
C LYS A 82 6.71 -9.97 -10.30
N LYS A 83 6.62 -8.65 -10.52
CA LYS A 83 7.02 -7.65 -9.52
C LYS A 83 6.21 -7.77 -8.22
N ALA A 84 4.91 -8.01 -8.31
CA ALA A 84 4.06 -8.23 -7.14
C ALA A 84 4.49 -9.46 -6.33
N LEU A 85 4.91 -10.54 -7.00
CA LEU A 85 5.45 -11.74 -6.34
C LEU A 85 6.81 -11.47 -5.68
N GLU A 86 7.67 -10.66 -6.29
CA GLU A 86 8.95 -10.23 -5.69
C GLU A 86 8.69 -9.43 -4.41
N TRP A 87 7.77 -8.45 -4.45
CA TRP A 87 7.36 -7.69 -3.27
C TRP A 87 6.73 -8.57 -2.18
N LYS A 88 5.91 -9.54 -2.57
CA LYS A 88 5.35 -10.53 -1.63
C LYS A 88 6.46 -11.28 -0.90
N LYS A 89 7.46 -11.79 -1.63
CA LYS A 89 8.60 -12.50 -1.03
C LYS A 89 9.40 -11.61 -0.08
N LEU A 90 9.69 -10.38 -0.48
CA LEU A 90 10.40 -9.42 0.38
C LEU A 90 9.62 -9.14 1.68
N ALA A 91 8.29 -9.03 1.60
CA ALA A 91 7.44 -8.84 2.77
C ALA A 91 7.42 -10.07 3.69
N GLU A 92 7.37 -11.27 3.11
CA GLU A 92 7.47 -12.53 3.86
C GLU A 92 8.83 -12.64 4.58
N ASP A 93 9.94 -12.41 3.87
CA ASP A 93 11.30 -12.45 4.42
C ASP A 93 11.48 -11.44 5.57
N ALA A 94 10.88 -10.25 5.44
CA ALA A 94 10.97 -9.20 6.46
C ALA A 94 10.16 -9.50 7.73
N THR A 95 9.15 -10.37 7.68
CA THR A 95 8.19 -10.58 8.77
C THR A 95 8.25 -11.94 9.44
N ILE A 96 8.57 -13.01 8.70
CA ILE A 96 8.46 -14.40 9.18
C ILE A 96 9.70 -14.84 9.97
N HIS A 97 10.88 -14.38 9.59
CA HIS A 97 12.13 -14.77 10.25
C HIS A 97 12.34 -13.98 11.55
N LYS A 98 12.90 -14.64 12.57
CA LYS A 98 13.32 -13.97 13.83
C LYS A 98 14.37 -12.88 13.62
N ASP A 99 15.06 -12.94 12.49
CA ASP A 99 16.03 -11.95 12.02
C ASP A 99 15.45 -11.00 10.96
N GLY A 100 14.16 -11.11 10.65
CA GLY A 100 13.46 -10.26 9.70
C GLY A 100 13.43 -8.82 10.18
N SER A 101 13.71 -7.87 9.27
CA SER A 101 13.86 -6.46 9.62
C SER A 101 12.60 -5.87 10.25
N SER A 102 11.41 -6.21 9.76
CA SER A 102 10.14 -5.73 10.32
C SER A 102 9.85 -6.37 11.66
N PHE A 103 10.16 -7.66 11.83
CA PHE A 103 10.04 -8.36 13.12
C PHE A 103 10.95 -7.73 14.18
N LEU A 104 12.24 -7.53 13.85
CA LEU A 104 13.21 -6.90 14.75
C LEU A 104 12.82 -5.45 15.07
N ASN A 105 12.36 -4.69 14.08
CA ASN A 105 11.93 -3.32 14.31
C ASN A 105 10.72 -3.26 15.26
N TYR A 106 9.72 -4.12 15.05
CA TYR A 106 8.57 -4.24 15.94
C TYR A 106 8.99 -4.67 17.37
N HIS A 107 9.86 -5.66 17.49
CA HIS A 107 10.38 -6.14 18.78
C HIS A 107 11.18 -5.07 19.52
N ASN A 108 12.00 -4.30 18.80
CA ASN A 108 12.75 -3.18 19.36
C ASN A 108 11.83 -2.05 19.81
N MET A 109 10.81 -1.71 19.03
CA MET A 109 9.78 -0.75 19.42
C MET A 109 9.07 -1.20 20.71
N PHE A 110 8.64 -2.46 20.79
CA PHE A 110 8.01 -3.02 21.98
C PHE A 110 8.92 -2.94 23.22
N ARG A 111 10.20 -3.30 23.07
CA ARG A 111 11.21 -3.15 24.14
C ARG A 111 11.37 -1.69 24.55
N GLN A 112 11.47 -0.77 23.61
CA GLN A 112 11.59 0.65 23.91
C GLN A 112 10.39 1.15 24.70
N VAL A 113 9.16 0.84 24.28
CA VAL A 113 7.96 1.31 24.97
C VAL A 113 7.82 0.71 26.37
N LEU A 114 8.03 -0.60 26.52
CA LEU A 114 7.73 -1.28 27.79
C LEU A 114 8.90 -1.33 28.78
N LEU A 115 10.15 -1.31 28.31
CA LEU A 115 11.32 -1.34 29.20
C LEU A 115 11.83 0.07 29.56
N SER A 116 11.42 1.10 28.83
CA SER A 116 11.68 2.49 29.24
C SER A 116 10.92 2.89 30.52
N ASP A 117 9.85 2.18 30.88
CA ASP A 117 9.15 2.35 32.16
C ASP A 117 9.88 1.71 33.34
N ASN A 118 10.55 0.57 33.12
CA ASN A 118 11.25 -0.14 34.19
C ASN A 118 12.53 0.60 34.64
N ASN A 119 13.26 1.21 33.70
CA ASN A 119 14.43 2.04 34.02
C ASN A 119 14.07 3.40 34.64
N ARG A 120 12.90 3.98 34.30
CA ARG A 120 12.43 5.21 34.97
C ARG A 120 12.01 4.98 36.42
N ASN A 121 11.51 3.78 36.75
CA ASN A 121 11.11 3.44 38.10
C ASN A 121 12.28 3.02 39.01
N GLN A 122 13.35 2.40 38.47
CA GLN A 122 14.55 2.12 39.27
C GLN A 122 15.35 3.37 39.67
N LEU A 123 15.38 4.40 38.82
CA LEU A 123 16.00 5.69 39.16
C LEU A 123 15.22 6.46 40.25
N LYS A 124 13.94 6.15 40.45
CA LYS A 124 13.12 6.72 41.54
C LYS A 124 13.20 5.95 42.85
N THR A 125 13.49 4.65 42.83
CA THR A 125 13.62 3.86 44.08
C THR A 125 15.03 3.91 44.67
N SER A 126 16.06 4.14 43.85
CA SER A 126 17.45 4.34 44.32
C SER A 126 17.67 5.74 44.93
N SER A 127 16.85 6.73 44.58
CA SER A 127 16.91 8.09 45.13
C SER A 127 16.09 8.29 46.41
N VAL A 128 15.42 7.26 46.95
CA VAL A 128 14.61 7.33 48.18
C VAL A 128 15.36 6.79 49.42
N TRP A 129 16.55 6.20 49.25
CA TRP A 129 17.37 5.70 50.37
C TRP A 129 18.77 6.34 50.46
N GLY A 130 18.93 7.54 49.93
CA GLY A 130 20.19 8.28 50.01
C GLY A 130 19.91 9.75 50.28
N LEU A 131 20.17 10.17 51.53
CA LEU A 131 20.15 11.54 52.07
C LEU A 131 18.83 11.97 52.74
N ASP A 132 18.58 11.44 53.93
CA ASP A 132 18.21 12.30 55.05
C ASP A 132 19.44 12.43 55.96
N PHE A 133 20.00 13.64 55.98
CA PHE A 133 21.01 14.12 56.91
C PHE A 133 20.39 14.20 58.32
N ILE A 134 20.96 13.48 59.31
CA ILE A 134 21.51 13.91 60.61
C ILE A 134 22.11 12.69 61.29
#